data_AF-A0A8I1IK91-F1
#
_entry.id   AF-A0A8I1IK91-F1
#
_cell.length_a   1.000
_cell.length_b   1.000
_cell.length_c   1.000
_cell.angle_alpha   90.00
_cell.angle_beta   90.00
_cell.angle_gamma   90.00
#
_symmetry.space_group_name_H-M   'P 1'
#
loop_
_entity.id
_entity.type
_entity.pdbx_description
1 polymer ?
#
loop_
_entity_poly.entity_id
_entity_poly.type
_entity_poly.pdbx_seq_one_letter_code
_entity_poly.pdbx_strand_id
1 'polypeptide(L)'
;MIATPRYRRGLHVLAVIVAGWTLFMIIAGGMVTSQNAGDSVPDWPLSYGSLLPPMVGNVFWEHGHRLVGMALGLLALALTIWILRVEHRPRVRLLGWLAFPAVCAQGLLGGLRVKLISSETIQNLLFANPTGADIEKLRVGVAVFHTATAQLIFC
;
A
#
# COMPACT_ATOMS: atom_id res chain seq x y z
N MET A 1 26.60 -33.13 3.26
CA MET A 1 25.36 -33.42 4.02
C MET A 1 24.28 -32.47 3.52
N ILE A 2 23.34 -32.93 2.70
CA ILE A 2 22.27 -32.08 2.15
C ILE A 2 21.24 -31.90 3.25
N ALA A 3 21.14 -30.71 3.85
CA ALA A 3 20.08 -30.40 4.80
C ALA A 3 18.74 -30.44 4.06
N THR A 4 17.88 -31.41 4.38
CA THR A 4 16.52 -31.46 3.82
C THR A 4 15.74 -30.23 4.31
N PRO A 5 15.09 -29.47 3.42
CA PRO A 5 14.32 -28.31 3.83
C PRO A 5 13.19 -28.74 4.77
N ARG A 6 13.24 -28.26 6.02
CA ARG A 6 12.22 -28.57 7.02
C ARG A 6 10.99 -27.69 6.75
N TYR A 7 9.93 -28.29 6.20
CA TYR A 7 8.66 -27.61 6.01
C TYR A 7 8.10 -27.13 7.36
N ARG A 8 7.78 -25.84 7.45
CA ARG A 8 7.19 -25.21 8.65
C ARG A 8 5.78 -24.76 8.31
N ARG A 9 4.78 -25.54 8.72
CA ARG A 9 3.35 -25.27 8.44
C ARG A 9 2.92 -23.85 8.85
N GLY A 10 3.33 -23.37 10.03
CA GLY A 10 2.97 -22.04 10.50
C GLY A 10 3.48 -20.90 9.62
N LEU A 11 4.75 -20.98 9.19
CA LEU A 11 5.34 -19.99 8.28
C LEU A 11 4.65 -19.99 6.92
N HIS A 12 4.32 -21.17 6.40
CA HIS A 12 3.59 -21.32 5.16
C HIS A 12 2.17 -20.71 5.25
N VAL A 13 1.45 -21.00 6.34
CA VAL A 13 0.11 -20.44 6.58
C VAL A 13 0.17 -18.91 6.66
N LEU A 14 1.15 -18.34 7.38
CA LEU A 14 1.32 -16.89 7.44
C LEU A 14 1.62 -16.28 6.06
N ALA A 15 2.47 -16.93 5.26
CA ALA A 15 2.74 -16.48 3.90
C ALA A 15 1.49 -16.50 3.00
N VAL A 16 0.64 -17.53 3.13
CA VAL A 16 -0.65 -17.61 2.42
C VAL A 16 -1.61 -16.51 2.89
N ILE A 17 -1.66 -16.23 4.20
CA ILE A 17 -2.47 -15.14 4.76
C ILE A 17 -2.00 -13.79 4.20
N VAL A 18 -0.69 -13.53 4.19
CA VAL A 18 -0.13 -12.29 3.61
C VAL A 18 -0.51 -12.17 2.14
N ALA A 19 -0.35 -13.23 1.35
CA ALA A 19 -0.71 -13.23 -0.07
C ALA A 19 -2.22 -12.96 -0.29
N GLY A 20 -3.09 -13.63 0.48
CA GLY A 20 -4.52 -13.40 0.43
C GLY A 20 -4.92 -11.98 0.85
N TRP A 21 -4.23 -11.42 1.85
CA TRP A 21 -4.45 -10.05 2.31
C TRP A 21 -3.98 -9.02 1.28
N THR A 22 -2.88 -9.29 0.56
CA THR A 22 -2.44 -8.47 -0.56
C THR A 22 -3.50 -8.45 -1.67
N LEU A 23 -4.10 -9.59 -2.02
CA LEU A 23 -5.19 -9.64 -2.98
C LEU A 23 -6.40 -8.82 -2.52
N PHE A 24 -6.78 -8.96 -1.24
CA PHE A 24 -7.85 -8.16 -0.65
C PHE A 24 -7.54 -6.65 -0.69
N MET A 25 -6.29 -6.25 -0.42
CA MET A 25 -5.83 -4.85 -0.51
C MET A 25 -5.96 -4.29 -1.93
N ILE A 26 -5.65 -5.09 -2.96
CA ILE A 26 -5.83 -4.70 -4.37
C ILE A 26 -7.30 -4.44 -4.68
N ILE A 27 -8.20 -5.31 -4.21
CA ILE A 27 -9.65 -5.14 -4.38
C ILE A 27 -10.12 -3.87 -3.65
N ALA A 28 -9.67 -3.65 -2.40
CA ALA A 28 -9.99 -2.45 -1.64
C ALA A 28 -9.54 -1.17 -2.34
N GLY A 29 -8.35 -1.18 -2.97
CA GLY A 29 -7.87 -0.06 -3.80
C GLY A 29 -8.78 0.18 -5.02
N GLY A 30 -9.19 -0.88 -5.70
CA GLY A 30 -10.14 -0.81 -6.81
C GLY A 30 -11.50 -0.24 -6.42
N MET A 31 -11.99 -0.53 -5.20
CA MET A 31 -13.21 0.07 -4.65
C MET A 31 -13.04 1.58 -4.42
N VAL A 32 -11.94 2.02 -3.80
CA VAL A 32 -11.66 3.46 -3.62
C VAL A 32 -11.70 4.23 -4.94
N THR A 33 -11.11 3.67 -6.00
CA THR A 33 -11.19 4.24 -7.35
C THR A 33 -12.61 4.23 -7.90
N SER A 34 -13.33 3.11 -7.79
CA SER A 34 -14.69 2.95 -8.33
C SER A 34 -15.72 3.85 -7.65
N GLN A 35 -15.53 4.14 -6.37
CA GLN A 35 -16.37 5.06 -5.59
C GLN A 35 -15.95 6.53 -5.75
N ASN A 36 -14.96 6.85 -6.60
CA ASN A 36 -14.34 8.18 -6.70
C ASN A 36 -13.93 8.73 -5.32
N ALA A 37 -13.49 7.83 -4.43
CA ALA A 37 -13.20 8.15 -3.05
C ALA A 37 -11.73 8.48 -2.82
N GLY A 38 -10.84 8.32 -3.81
CA GLY A 38 -9.39 8.41 -3.64
C GLY A 38 -8.82 9.78 -3.25
N ASP A 39 -9.63 10.83 -3.30
CA ASP A 39 -9.26 12.21 -2.96
C ASP A 39 -10.18 12.79 -1.86
N SER A 40 -10.89 11.94 -1.13
CA SER A 40 -11.88 12.38 -0.14
C SER A 40 -11.20 12.92 1.11
N VAL A 41 -10.03 12.38 1.45
CA VAL A 41 -9.22 12.74 2.61
C VAL A 41 -7.91 13.37 2.12
N PRO A 42 -7.74 14.70 2.24
CA PRO A 42 -6.57 15.40 1.71
C PRO A 42 -5.29 15.15 2.53
N ASP A 43 -5.44 14.65 3.75
CA ASP A 43 -4.34 14.38 4.68
C ASP A 43 -3.75 12.99 4.49
N TRP A 44 -2.46 12.84 4.82
CA TRP A 44 -1.80 11.55 5.01
C TRP A 44 -0.61 11.76 5.97
N PRO A 45 -0.33 10.85 6.94
CA PRO A 45 -0.91 9.52 7.13
C PRO A 45 -2.24 9.48 7.90
N LEU A 46 -2.56 10.56 8.63
CA LEU A 46 -3.84 10.71 9.34
C LEU A 46 -4.97 11.05 8.37
N SER A 47 -6.20 11.07 8.89
CA SER A 47 -7.39 11.52 8.16
C SER A 47 -8.10 12.59 8.97
N TYR A 48 -8.03 13.85 8.52
CA TYR A 48 -8.52 15.02 9.26
C TYR A 48 -7.92 15.11 10.67
N GLY A 49 -6.61 14.84 10.77
CA GLY A 49 -5.89 14.83 12.05
C GLY A 49 -6.21 13.64 12.98
N SER A 50 -7.06 12.69 12.57
CA SER A 50 -7.44 11.53 13.38
C SER A 50 -6.98 10.21 12.76
N LEU A 51 -6.68 9.22 13.62
CA LEU A 51 -6.52 7.81 13.24
C LEU A 51 -7.86 7.09 13.12
N LEU A 52 -8.93 7.66 13.68
CA LEU A 52 -10.29 7.14 13.65
C LEU A 52 -11.25 8.29 13.32
N PRO A 53 -11.24 8.80 12.07
CA PRO A 53 -12.21 9.80 11.64
C PRO A 53 -13.63 9.21 11.62
N PRO A 54 -14.67 10.05 11.60
CA PRO A 54 -16.02 9.60 11.29
C PRO A 54 -16.05 8.89 9.92
N MET A 55 -16.40 7.60 9.92
CA MET A 55 -16.42 6.76 8.73
C MET A 55 -17.71 6.94 7.91
N VAL A 56 -17.92 8.16 7.42
CA VAL A 56 -19.14 8.55 6.70
C VAL A 56 -18.83 8.87 5.24
N GLY A 57 -19.68 8.38 4.32
CA GLY A 57 -19.52 8.63 2.89
C GLY A 57 -18.19 8.10 2.34
N ASN A 58 -17.52 8.88 1.51
CA ASN A 58 -16.29 8.43 0.86
C ASN A 58 -15.08 8.31 1.80
N VAL A 59 -15.14 8.89 3.00
CA VAL A 59 -14.12 8.70 4.05
C VAL A 59 -14.04 7.23 4.46
N PHE A 60 -15.18 6.52 4.50
CA PHE A 60 -15.21 5.08 4.80
C PHE A 60 -14.33 4.27 3.84
N TRP A 61 -14.45 4.55 2.55
CA TRP A 61 -13.70 3.84 1.51
C TRP A 61 -12.21 4.16 1.58
N GLU A 62 -11.86 5.45 1.61
CA GLU A 62 -10.46 5.85 1.58
C GLU A 62 -9.71 5.51 2.86
N HIS A 63 -10.28 5.86 4.03
CA HIS A 63 -9.66 5.54 5.31
C HIS A 63 -9.67 4.03 5.58
N GLY A 64 -10.72 3.32 5.18
CA GLY A 64 -10.79 1.87 5.26
C GLY A 64 -9.67 1.19 4.47
N HIS A 65 -9.40 1.64 3.24
CA HIS A 65 -8.28 1.15 2.45
C HIS A 65 -6.92 1.39 3.13
N ARG A 66 -6.72 2.55 3.77
CA ARG A 66 -5.50 2.85 4.54
C ARG A 66 -5.34 1.89 5.73
N LEU A 67 -6.41 1.58 6.45
CA LEU A 67 -6.38 0.62 7.57
C LEU A 67 -6.05 -0.80 7.09
N VAL A 68 -6.62 -1.24 5.96
CA VAL A 68 -6.29 -2.53 5.34
C VAL A 68 -4.82 -2.58 4.93
N GLY A 69 -4.28 -1.48 4.40
CA GLY A 69 -2.85 -1.33 4.08
C GLY A 69 -1.94 -1.38 5.30
N MET A 70 -2.33 -0.75 6.42
CA MET A 70 -1.61 -0.84 7.69
C MET A 70 -1.56 -2.28 8.21
N ALA A 71 -2.69 -3.00 8.15
CA ALA A 71 -2.74 -4.41 8.51
C ALA A 71 -1.82 -5.27 7.62
N LEU A 72 -1.77 -5.00 6.30
CA LEU A 72 -0.83 -5.66 5.39
C LEU A 72 0.63 -5.41 5.81
N GLY A 73 0.97 -4.18 6.17
CA GLY A 73 2.30 -3.82 6.67
C GLY A 73 2.70 -4.61 7.92
N LEU A 74 1.80 -4.76 8.89
CA LEU A 74 2.04 -5.55 10.10
C LEU A 74 2.21 -7.04 9.80
N LEU A 75 1.37 -7.60 8.92
CA LEU A 75 1.48 -8.99 8.49
C LEU A 75 2.81 -9.25 7.75
N ALA A 76 3.22 -8.34 6.86
CA ALA A 76 4.49 -8.40 6.14
C ALA A 76 5.69 -8.29 7.09
N LEU A 77 5.62 -7.43 8.12
CA LEU A 77 6.63 -7.32 9.16
C LEU A 77 6.75 -8.63 9.95
N ALA A 78 5.63 -9.18 10.41
CA ALA A 78 5.59 -10.46 11.13
C ALA A 78 6.18 -11.60 10.30
N LEU A 79 5.82 -11.68 9.01
CA LEU A 79 6.37 -12.66 8.08
C LEU A 79 7.88 -12.49 7.91
N THR A 80 8.34 -11.26 7.71
CA THR A 80 9.77 -10.92 7.57
C THR A 80 10.56 -11.35 8.80
N ILE A 81 10.12 -10.96 10.01
CA ILE A 81 10.77 -11.33 11.26
C ILE A 81 10.83 -12.85 11.40
N TRP A 82 9.72 -13.56 11.12
CA TRP A 82 9.68 -15.01 11.24
C TRP A 82 10.66 -15.67 10.27
N ILE A 83 10.65 -15.31 8.98
CA ILE A 83 11.60 -15.81 7.98
C ILE A 83 13.03 -15.62 8.47
N LEU A 84 13.39 -14.41 8.89
CA LEU A 84 14.75 -14.08 9.30
C LEU A 84 15.22 -14.83 10.56
N ARG A 85 14.28 -15.26 11.42
CA ARG A 85 14.57 -16.02 12.64
C ARG A 85 14.74 -17.53 12.42
N VAL A 86 14.01 -18.12 11.49
CA VAL A 86 13.88 -19.61 11.41
C VAL A 86 14.41 -20.23 10.14
N GLU A 87 14.72 -19.42 9.13
CA GLU A 87 15.11 -19.87 7.81
C GLU A 87 16.60 -19.65 7.56
N HIS A 88 17.28 -20.68 7.07
CA HIS A 88 18.72 -20.62 6.77
C HIS A 88 19.00 -20.45 5.27
N ARG A 89 18.01 -20.74 4.41
CA ARG A 89 18.16 -20.64 2.97
C ARG A 89 18.29 -19.17 2.53
N PRO A 90 19.40 -18.78 1.86
CA PRO A 90 19.66 -17.37 1.55
C PRO A 90 18.59 -16.75 0.64
N ARG A 91 18.05 -17.52 -0.32
CA ARG A 91 16.98 -17.05 -1.22
C ARG A 91 15.70 -16.66 -0.47
N VAL A 92 15.29 -17.48 0.50
CA VAL A 92 14.06 -17.21 1.27
C VAL A 92 14.28 -16.03 2.23
N ARG A 93 15.48 -15.92 2.82
CA ARG A 93 15.85 -14.75 3.64
C ARG A 93 15.89 -13.46 2.83
N LEU A 94 16.37 -13.51 1.59
CA LEU A 94 16.35 -12.36 0.69
C LEU A 94 14.91 -11.92 0.42
N LEU A 95 14.00 -12.85 0.11
CA LEU A 95 12.58 -12.53 -0.05
C LEU A 95 11.97 -11.92 1.22
N GLY A 96 12.28 -12.47 2.40
CA GLY A 96 11.87 -11.89 3.67
C GLY A 96 12.38 -10.46 3.85
N TRP A 97 13.66 -10.22 3.57
CA TRP A 97 14.26 -8.88 3.63
C TRP A 97 13.64 -7.88 2.66
N LEU A 98 13.21 -8.32 1.48
CA LEU A 98 12.63 -7.44 0.47
C LEU A 98 11.14 -7.17 0.69
N ALA A 99 10.40 -8.12 1.28
CA ALA A 99 8.95 -8.05 1.41
C ALA A 99 8.47 -6.81 2.19
N PHE A 100 8.97 -6.61 3.41
CA PHE A 100 8.52 -5.48 4.24
C PHE A 100 8.92 -4.10 3.68
N PRO A 101 10.18 -3.86 3.25
CA PRO A 101 10.55 -2.62 2.59
C PRO A 101 9.73 -2.31 1.34
N ALA A 102 9.38 -3.33 0.54
CA ALA A 102 8.55 -3.14 -0.64
C ALA A 102 7.12 -2.68 -0.27
N VAL A 103 6.52 -3.26 0.78
CA VAL A 103 5.22 -2.80 1.31
C VAL A 103 5.30 -1.37 1.85
N CYS A 104 6.37 -1.03 2.58
CA CYS A 104 6.57 0.34 3.06
C CYS A 104 6.71 1.34 1.91
N ALA A 105 7.51 1.01 0.89
CA ALA A 105 7.69 1.85 -0.29
C ALA A 105 6.35 2.09 -1.00
N GLN A 106 5.52 1.06 -1.15
CA GLN A 106 4.18 1.21 -1.71
C GLN A 106 3.26 2.08 -0.86
N GLY A 107 3.24 1.90 0.46
CA GLY A 107 2.45 2.76 1.36
C GLY A 107 2.87 4.24 1.30
N LEU A 108 4.19 4.49 1.19
CA LEU A 108 4.76 5.84 1.00
C LEU A 108 4.35 6.43 -0.35
N LEU A 109 4.46 5.67 -1.44
CA LEU A 109 4.05 6.13 -2.77
C LEU A 109 2.55 6.45 -2.82
N GLY A 110 1.70 5.64 -2.18
CA GLY A 110 0.26 5.89 -2.07
C GLY A 110 -0.05 7.16 -1.29
N GLY A 111 0.65 7.40 -0.18
CA GLY A 111 0.51 8.63 0.61
C GLY A 111 0.99 9.88 -0.11
N LEU A 112 2.11 9.78 -0.83
CA LEU A 112 2.62 10.88 -1.67
C LEU A 112 1.65 11.23 -2.79
N ARG A 113 1.01 10.23 -3.41
CA ARG A 113 -0.04 10.45 -4.42
C ARG A 113 -1.17 11.31 -3.88
N VAL A 114 -1.65 11.04 -2.66
CA VAL A 114 -2.70 11.87 -2.03
C VAL A 114 -2.24 13.32 -1.89
N LYS A 115 -1.05 13.55 -1.32
CA LYS A 115 -0.51 14.91 -1.13
C LYS A 115 -0.26 15.67 -2.42
N LEU A 116 0.21 14.97 -3.46
CA LEU A 116 0.46 15.54 -4.78
C LEU A 116 -0.82 16.06 -5.43
N ILE A 117 -1.94 15.38 -5.20
CA ILE A 117 -3.25 15.74 -5.75
C ILE A 117 -3.99 16.74 -4.85
N SER A 118 -3.84 16.66 -3.52
CA SER A 118 -4.59 17.51 -2.58
C SER A 118 -3.93 18.85 -2.25
N SER A 119 -2.62 19.02 -2.50
CA SER A 119 -1.88 20.24 -2.12
C SER A 119 -1.83 21.26 -3.25
N GLU A 120 -2.51 22.40 -3.05
CA GLU A 120 -2.43 23.56 -3.95
C GLU A 120 -1.00 24.06 -4.15
N THR A 121 -0.19 24.06 -3.09
CA THR A 121 1.23 24.45 -3.16
C THR A 121 2.00 23.60 -4.17
N ILE A 122 1.79 22.28 -4.15
CA ILE A 122 2.48 21.37 -5.07
C ILE A 122 1.94 21.54 -6.50
N GLN A 123 0.63 21.69 -6.66
CA GLN A 123 0.03 21.93 -7.98
C GLN A 123 0.57 23.22 -8.62
N ASN A 124 0.69 24.32 -7.86
CA ASN A 124 1.23 25.59 -8.32
C ASN A 124 2.74 25.54 -8.64
N LEU A 125 3.48 24.58 -8.04
CA LEU A 125 4.89 24.33 -8.39
C LEU A 125 5.02 23.53 -9.69
N LEU A 126 4.10 22.59 -9.94
CA LEU A 126 4.11 21.76 -11.14
C LEU A 126 3.51 22.47 -12.36
N PHE A 127 2.54 23.35 -12.14
CA PHE A 127 1.83 24.09 -13.18
C PHE A 127 1.75 25.57 -12.82
N ALA A 128 2.16 26.45 -13.72
CA ALA A 128 2.14 27.90 -13.48
C ALA A 128 0.72 28.48 -13.35
N ASN A 129 -0.28 27.81 -13.95
CA ASN A 129 -1.69 28.16 -13.83
C ASN A 129 -2.53 26.87 -13.99
N PRO A 130 -2.66 26.05 -12.94
CA PRO A 130 -3.26 24.72 -13.05
C PRO A 130 -4.73 24.82 -13.47
N THR A 131 -5.07 24.21 -14.60
CA THR A 131 -6.47 24.03 -14.99
C THR A 131 -7.00 22.70 -14.42
N GLY A 132 -8.32 22.56 -14.31
CA GLY A 132 -8.94 21.29 -13.89
C GLY A 132 -8.54 20.10 -14.78
N ALA A 133 -8.25 20.35 -16.07
CA ALA A 133 -7.76 19.32 -16.98
C ALA A 133 -6.33 18.86 -16.67
N ASP A 134 -5.47 19.76 -16.18
CA ASP A 134 -4.10 19.43 -15.81
C ASP A 134 -4.06 18.60 -14.53
N ILE A 135 -4.89 18.98 -13.55
CA ILE A 135 -5.05 18.24 -12.29
C ILE A 135 -5.61 16.84 -12.57
N GLU A 136 -6.57 16.71 -13.49
CA GLU A 136 -7.13 15.40 -13.84
C GLU A 136 -6.10 14.48 -14.50
N LYS A 137 -5.30 15.01 -15.44
CA LYS A 137 -4.21 14.24 -16.06
C LYS A 137 -3.18 13.82 -15.02
N LEU A 138 -2.82 14.71 -14.10
CA LEU A 138 -1.91 14.40 -12.99
C LEU A 138 -2.51 13.29 -12.10
N ARG A 139 -3.78 13.42 -11.73
CA ARG A 139 -4.50 12.46 -10.89
C ARG A 139 -4.51 11.06 -11.51
N VAL A 140 -4.93 10.96 -12.77
CA VAL A 140 -4.99 9.68 -13.49
C VAL A 140 -3.59 9.11 -13.69
N GLY A 141 -2.62 9.93 -14.11
CA GLY A 141 -1.25 9.49 -14.34
C GLY A 141 -0.59 8.92 -13.09
N VAL A 142 -0.73 9.61 -11.96
CA VAL A 142 -0.14 9.18 -10.68
C VAL A 142 -0.89 7.96 -10.11
N ALA A 143 -2.22 7.89 -10.26
CA ALA A 143 -3.00 6.72 -9.87
C ALA A 143 -2.62 5.45 -10.67
N VAL A 144 -2.44 5.60 -11.99
CA VAL A 144 -1.98 4.49 -12.85
C VAL A 144 -0.56 4.07 -12.48
N PHE A 145 0.36 5.01 -12.28
CA PHE A 145 1.73 4.71 -11.87
C PHE A 145 1.78 3.97 -10.52
N HIS A 146 1.04 4.45 -9.53
CA HIS A 146 0.96 3.79 -8.22
C HIS A 146 0.39 2.37 -8.34
N THR A 147 -0.69 2.19 -9.11
CA THR A 147 -1.31 0.88 -9.31
C THR A 147 -0.40 -0.09 -10.08
N ALA A 148 0.28 0.39 -11.12
CA ALA A 148 1.21 -0.43 -11.91
C ALA A 148 2.42 -0.87 -11.07
N THR A 149 2.97 0.02 -10.25
CA THR A 149 4.08 -0.33 -9.35
C THR A 149 3.64 -1.31 -8.25
N ALA A 150 2.39 -1.22 -7.77
CA ALA A 150 1.84 -2.21 -6.84
C ALA A 150 1.75 -3.60 -7.50
N GLN A 151 1.25 -3.69 -8.74
CA GLN A 151 1.20 -4.96 -9.47
C GLN A 151 2.60 -5.56 -9.69
N LEU A 152 3.60 -4.76 -10.06
CA LEU A 152 4.98 -5.25 -10.25
C LEU A 152 5.65 -5.75 -8.97
N ILE A 153 5.24 -5.24 -7.80
CA ILE A 153 5.81 -5.63 -6.50
C ILE A 153 5.11 -6.87 -5.94
N PHE A 154 3.82 -7.03 -6.24
CA PHE A 154 2.96 -8.02 -5.60
C PHE A 154 2.49 -9.16 -6.53
N CYS A 155 2.77 -9.10 -7.83
CA CYS A 155 2.48 -10.15 -8.83
C CYS A 155 3.78 -10.64 -9.48
#